data_AF-A0A7C0WUT9-F1
#
_entry.id   AF-A0A7C0WUT9-F1
#
_cell.length_a   1.000
_cell.length_b   1.000
_cell.length_c   1.000
_cell.angle_alpha   90.00
_cell.angle_beta   90.00
_cell.angle_gamma   90.00
#
_symmetry.space_group_name_H-M   'P 1'
#
loop_
_entity.id
_entity.type
_entity.pdbx_description
1 polymer ?
#
loop_
_entity_poly.entity_id
_entity_poly.type
_entity_poly.pdbx_seq_one_letter_code
_entity_poly.pdbx_strand_id
1 'polypeptide(L)'
;MEKRTHNPLTYFHLYLEVGSSRHYFGLINHVRILDNSESPTGYPHMVRFWDGDAYRFLEGTVNVAEDDREFVLDMGGDKRYIFKVFHR
;
A
#
# COMPACT_ATOMS: atom_id res chain seq x y z
N MET A 1 -4.60 13.56 10.89
CA MET A 1 -5.73 12.77 11.44
C MET A 1 -5.53 11.32 10.99
N GLU A 2 -5.18 10.38 11.87
CA GLU A 2 -4.95 8.98 11.49
C GLU A 2 -6.26 8.33 11.02
N LYS A 3 -6.37 8.01 9.73
CA LYS A 3 -7.50 7.27 9.18
C LYS A 3 -7.04 5.86 8.80
N ARG A 4 -7.51 4.88 9.59
CA ARG A 4 -7.41 3.42 9.41
C ARG A 4 -6.00 2.83 9.66
N THR A 5 -5.80 2.39 10.89
CA THR A 5 -4.78 1.41 11.26
C THR A 5 -5.37 0.01 11.08
N HIS A 6 -4.87 -0.76 10.10
CA HIS A 6 -5.11 -2.20 10.11
C HIS A 6 -4.38 -2.81 11.33
N ASN A 7 -4.97 -3.83 11.94
CA ASN A 7 -4.41 -4.53 13.09
C ASN A 7 -2.96 -4.94 12.77
N PRO A 8 -1.96 -4.70 13.65
CA PRO A 8 -0.55 -5.04 13.39
C PRO A 8 -0.30 -6.51 13.03
N LEU A 9 -1.25 -7.40 13.33
CA LEU A 9 -1.20 -8.82 12.97
C LEU A 9 -1.76 -9.14 11.57
N THR A 10 -2.27 -8.15 10.82
CA THR A 10 -2.75 -8.36 9.45
C THR A 10 -1.58 -8.42 8.49
N TYR A 11 -1.51 -9.51 7.72
CA TYR A 11 -0.56 -9.68 6.63
C TYR A 11 -1.21 -9.36 5.30
N PHE A 12 -0.42 -8.89 4.35
CA PHE A 12 -0.86 -8.59 3.00
C PHE A 12 0.09 -9.24 1.99
N HIS A 13 -0.45 -9.81 0.93
CA HIS A 13 0.30 -10.05 -0.29
C HIS A 13 0.53 -8.71 -1.00
N LEU A 14 1.80 -8.38 -1.23
CA LEU A 14 2.20 -7.21 -1.99
C LEU A 14 2.45 -7.61 -3.44
N TYR A 15 1.81 -6.90 -4.36
CA TYR A 15 2.10 -6.97 -5.79
C TYR A 15 2.49 -5.59 -6.29
N LEU A 16 3.40 -5.56 -7.25
CA LEU A 16 3.72 -4.38 -8.05
C LEU A 16 3.21 -4.62 -9.47
N GLU A 17 2.48 -3.65 -10.00
CA GLU A 17 2.15 -3.58 -11.40
C GLU A 17 2.84 -2.41 -12.08
N VAL A 18 3.37 -2.65 -13.27
CA VAL A 18 3.95 -1.64 -14.16
C VAL A 18 3.47 -1.94 -15.57
N GLY A 19 2.62 -1.06 -16.11
CA GLY A 19 1.95 -1.30 -17.40
C GLY A 19 1.12 -2.58 -17.35
N SER A 20 1.40 -3.54 -18.23
CA SER A 20 0.70 -4.83 -18.28
C SER A 20 1.34 -5.94 -17.43
N SER A 21 2.47 -5.66 -16.76
CA SER A 21 3.20 -6.66 -15.98
C SER A 21 2.79 -6.62 -14.51
N ARG A 22 2.62 -7.80 -13.90
CA ARG A 22 2.37 -7.96 -12.45
C ARG A 22 3.45 -8.83 -11.82
N HIS A 23 4.06 -8.32 -10.75
CA HIS A 23 5.09 -9.00 -9.98
C HIS A 23 4.64 -9.17 -8.52
N TYR A 24 4.81 -10.38 -7.98
CA TYR A 24 4.62 -10.62 -6.57
C TYR A 24 5.90 -10.23 -5.80
N PHE A 25 5.75 -9.39 -4.77
CA PHE A 25 6.86 -8.87 -3.98
C PHE A 25 7.02 -9.57 -2.62
N GLY A 26 5.98 -10.24 -2.12
CA GLY A 26 6.07 -10.98 -0.86
C GLY A 26 4.89 -10.76 0.06
N LEU A 27 5.01 -11.32 1.27
CA LEU A 27 4.11 -11.06 2.38
C LEU A 27 4.68 -9.92 3.23
N ILE A 28 3.86 -8.91 3.49
CA ILE A 28 4.19 -7.74 4.29
C ILE A 28 3.20 -7.58 5.45
N ASN A 29 3.56 -6.77 6.44
CA ASN A 29 2.67 -6.45 7.56
C ASN A 29 2.92 -5.04 8.10
N HIS A 30 2.31 -4.69 9.24
CA HIS A 30 2.41 -3.36 9.87
C HIS A 30 2.05 -2.20 8.91
N VAL A 31 1.10 -2.45 8.01
CA VAL A 31 0.69 -1.48 6.99
C VAL A 31 -0.05 -0.30 7.64
N ARG A 32 0.39 0.92 7.32
CA ARG A 32 -0.27 2.17 7.68
C ARG A 32 -0.39 3.07 6.47
N ILE A 33 -1.59 3.63 6.27
CA ILE A 33 -1.85 4.69 5.29
C ILE A 33 -1.85 6.02 6.05
N LEU A 34 -1.06 6.96 5.56
CA LEU A 34 -0.85 8.28 6.14
C LEU A 34 -1.30 9.34 5.13
N ASP A 35 -1.90 10.40 5.64
CA ASP A 35 -2.18 11.60 4.86
C ASP A 35 -0.85 12.31 4.56
N ASN A 36 -0.63 12.63 3.29
CA ASN A 36 0.57 13.29 2.78
C ASN A 36 0.21 14.51 1.90
N SER A 37 -1.02 15.02 2.05
CA SER A 37 -1.55 16.11 1.22
C SER A 37 -0.77 17.44 1.31
N GLU A 38 0.00 17.64 2.39
CA GLU A 38 0.86 18.81 2.57
C GLU A 38 2.27 18.63 1.96
N SER A 39 2.58 17.46 1.42
CA SER A 39 3.88 17.15 0.82
C SER A 39 4.05 17.77 -0.57
N PRO A 40 5.26 18.23 -0.94
CA PRO A 40 5.53 18.79 -2.27
C PRO A 40 5.48 17.77 -3.42
N THR A 41 5.38 16.46 -3.14
CA THR A 41 5.50 15.39 -4.15
C THR A 41 4.25 15.20 -5.02
N GLY A 42 3.16 15.91 -4.72
CA GLY A 42 1.91 15.88 -5.49
C GLY A 42 1.04 14.66 -5.22
N TYR A 43 1.48 13.72 -4.38
CA TYR A 43 0.70 12.56 -3.98
C TYR A 43 0.05 12.75 -2.60
N PRO A 44 -1.27 12.54 -2.47
CA PRO A 44 -1.98 12.85 -1.23
C PRO A 44 -1.79 11.82 -0.11
N HIS A 45 -1.19 10.65 -0.39
CA HIS A 45 -1.01 9.60 0.62
C HIS A 45 0.42 9.05 0.64
N MET A 46 0.80 8.56 1.82
CA MET A 46 2.01 7.77 2.05
C MET A 46 1.64 6.44 2.72
N VAL A 47 2.12 5.33 2.18
CA VAL A 47 1.95 4.00 2.74
C VAL A 47 3.26 3.53 3.34
N ARG A 48 3.23 3.23 4.64
CA ARG A 48 4.34 2.62 5.37
C ARG A 48 4.02 1.15 5.65
N PHE A 49 4.98 0.26 5.45
CA PHE A 49 4.83 -1.17 5.78
C PHE A 49 6.18 -1.81 6.13
N TRP A 50 6.14 -2.99 6.75
CA TRP A 50 7.31 -3.83 7.01
C TRP A 50 7.36 -4.96 5.99
N ASP A 51 8.49 -5.11 5.30
CA ASP A 51 8.67 -6.10 4.22
C ASP A 51 9.27 -7.44 4.67
N GLY A 52 9.57 -7.57 5.96
CA GLY A 52 10.30 -8.72 6.53
C GLY A 52 11.73 -8.38 6.96
N ASP A 53 12.31 -7.31 6.42
CA ASP A 53 13.69 -6.87 6.68
C ASP A 53 13.77 -5.42 7.16
N ALA A 54 12.98 -4.52 6.56
CA ALA A 54 12.98 -3.11 6.89
C ALA A 54 11.59 -2.46 6.73
N TYR A 55 11.43 -1.28 7.35
CA TYR A 55 10.29 -0.42 7.05
C TYR A 55 10.50 0.26 5.68
N ARG A 56 9.46 0.17 4.85
CA ARG A 56 9.38 0.84 3.55
C ARG A 56 8.32 1.92 3.57
N PHE A 57 8.52 2.92 2.72
CA PHE A 57 7.62 4.06 2.54
C PHE A 57 7.41 4.25 1.04
N LEU A 58 6.15 4.39 0.64
CA LEU A 58 5.75 4.66 -0.73
C LEU A 58 4.75 5.80 -0.73
N GLU A 59 4.86 6.70 -1.69
CA GLU A 59 3.91 7.80 -1.87
C GLU A 59 3.03 7.52 -3.10
N GLY A 60 1.76 7.92 -3.01
CA GLY A 60 0.80 7.69 -4.08
C GLY A 60 -0.63 8.10 -3.71
N THR A 61 -1.57 7.70 -4.53
CA THR A 61 -3.01 7.83 -4.26
C THR A 61 -3.56 6.47 -3.85
N VAL A 62 -4.09 6.37 -2.63
CA VAL A 62 -4.69 5.13 -2.13
C VAL A 62 -6.14 5.04 -2.58
N ASN A 63 -6.49 3.92 -3.19
CA ASN A 63 -7.86 3.51 -3.49
C ASN A 63 -8.16 2.21 -2.73
N VAL A 64 -9.17 2.22 -1.86
CA VAL A 64 -9.56 1.05 -1.08
C VAL A 64 -10.71 0.34 -1.80
N ALA A 65 -10.61 -0.97 -1.98
CA ALA A 65 -11.68 -1.76 -2.57
C ALA A 65 -12.92 -1.79 -1.66
N GLU A 66 -14.11 -1.95 -2.23
CA GLU A 66 -15.38 -1.92 -1.48
C GLU A 66 -15.49 -3.00 -0.41
N ASP A 67 -14.78 -4.13 -0.55
CA ASP A 67 -14.79 -5.24 0.40
C ASP A 67 -13.75 -5.11 1.52
N ASP A 68 -12.98 -4.01 1.55
CA ASP A 68 -11.86 -3.75 2.47
C ASP A 68 -10.80 -4.88 2.51
N ARG A 69 -10.78 -5.80 1.53
CA ARG A 69 -9.79 -6.90 1.44
C ARG A 69 -8.57 -6.55 0.62
N GLU A 70 -8.63 -5.44 -0.11
CA GLU A 70 -7.55 -4.96 -0.95
C GLU A 70 -7.53 -3.44 -0.95
N PHE A 71 -6.34 -2.86 -1.04
CA PHE A 71 -6.20 -1.48 -1.46
C PHE A 71 -5.03 -1.34 -2.44
N VAL A 72 -5.13 -0.30 -3.26
CA VAL A 72 -4.18 0.00 -4.32
C VAL A 72 -3.54 1.34 -4.03
N LEU A 73 -2.21 1.41 -4.07
CA LEU A 73 -1.45 2.64 -4.09
C LEU A 73 -1.05 2.95 -5.53
N ASP A 74 -1.71 3.92 -6.14
CA ASP A 74 -1.39 4.40 -7.48
C ASP A 74 -0.24 5.43 -7.40
N MET A 75 0.86 5.15 -8.09
CA MET A 75 2.03 6.03 -8.15
C MET A 75 2.10 6.80 -9.48
N GLY A 76 1.04 6.79 -10.30
CA GLY A 76 1.04 7.36 -11.65
C GLY A 76 1.91 6.57 -12.64
N GLY A 77 1.83 6.96 -13.92
CA GLY A 77 2.65 6.35 -14.99
C GLY A 77 2.48 4.84 -15.10
N ASP A 78 1.25 4.34 -14.97
CA ASP A 78 0.88 2.92 -14.98
C ASP A 78 1.59 2.06 -13.91
N LYS A 79 2.13 2.69 -12.86
CA LYS A 79 2.77 2.02 -11.73
C LYS A 79 1.86 2.02 -10.52
N ARG A 80 1.53 0.84 -10.00
CA ARG A 80 0.71 0.71 -8.79
C ARG A 80 1.13 -0.46 -7.92
N TYR A 81 1.04 -0.28 -6.61
CA TYR A 81 1.18 -1.36 -5.63
C TYR A 81 -0.18 -1.83 -5.17
N ILE A 82 -0.38 -3.14 -5.13
CA ILE A 82 -1.62 -3.78 -4.71
C ILE A 82 -1.35 -4.53 -3.41
N PHE A 83 -2.11 -4.18 -2.38
CA PHE A 83 -2.01 -4.72 -1.03
C PHE A 83 -3.24 -5.57 -0.76
N LYS A 84 -3.12 -6.89 -0.87
CA LYS A 84 -4.24 -7.81 -0.70
C LYS A 84 -4.14 -8.54 0.64
N VAL A 85 -5.17 -8.46 1.47
CA VAL A 85 -5.21 -9.13 2.78
C VAL A 85 -4.94 -10.63 2.62
N PHE A 86 -4.03 -11.15 3.42
CA PHE A 86 -3.76 -12.58 3.52
C PHE A 86 -4.74 -13.22 4.51
N HIS A 87 -5.56 -14.14 4.01
CA HIS A 87 -6.40 -15.01 4.84
C HIS A 87 -5.78 -16.41 4.87
N ARG A 88 -5.61 -16.96 6.09
CA ARG A 88 -5.25 -18.37 6.30
C ARG A 88 -6.47 -19.26 6.20
#